data_AF-A0A977LAQ7-F1
#
_entry.id   AF-A0A977LAQ7-F1
#
_cell.length_a   1.000
_cell.length_b   1.000
_cell.length_c   1.000
_cell.angle_alpha   90.00
_cell.angle_beta   90.00
_cell.angle_gamma   90.00
#
_symmetry.space_group_name_H-M   'P 1'
#
loop_
_entity.id
_entity.type
_entity.pdbx_description
1 polymer ?
#
loop_
_entity_poly.entity_id
_entity_poly.type
_entity_poly.pdbx_seq_one_letter_code
_entity_poly.pdbx_strand_id
1 'polypeptide(L)'
;MLRDSVRLSLDGVPHSIDFDDVGKTALQVMGIRDFYHILIWAICTTENTLTAHVVLEKNIDHEQQKKIICGLKHELQHRGIQHITLGNRNGK
;
A
#
# COMPACT_ATOMS: atom_id res chain seq x y z
N MET A 1 7.01 14.00 16.09
CA MET A 1 7.15 13.53 14.69
C MET A 1 8.09 12.35 14.71
N LEU A 2 7.58 11.15 14.46
CA LEU A 2 8.41 9.95 14.28
C LEU A 2 8.24 9.55 12.82
N ARG A 3 9.15 10.04 11.96
CA ARG A 3 9.30 9.58 10.57
C ARG A 3 10.12 8.29 10.62
N ASP A 4 9.57 7.28 11.30
CA ASP A 4 10.13 5.94 11.34
C ASP A 4 9.17 5.06 10.55
N SER A 5 9.29 5.14 9.22
CA SER A 5 8.71 4.09 8.36
C SER A 5 9.55 2.84 8.58
N VAL A 6 9.13 2.02 9.54
CA VAL A 6 9.76 0.73 9.84
C VAL A 6 9.70 -0.13 8.58
N ARG A 7 10.80 -0.16 7.82
CA ARG A 7 11.03 -1.02 6.65
C ARG A 7 11.48 -2.40 7.13
N LEU A 8 10.56 -3.18 7.66
CA LEU A 8 10.84 -4.55 8.09
C LEU A 8 10.51 -5.50 6.93
N SER A 9 11.50 -5.85 6.14
CA SER A 9 11.42 -6.99 5.22
C SER A 9 11.82 -8.23 6.01
N LEU A 10 10.85 -9.07 6.40
CA LEU A 10 11.18 -10.39 6.92
C LEU A 10 11.53 -11.31 5.74
N ASP A 11 12.62 -12.06 5.92
CA ASP A 11 13.20 -13.06 5.03
C ASP A 11 12.11 -13.85 4.26
N GLY A 12 11.99 -13.64 2.94
CA GLY A 12 11.00 -14.33 2.11
C GLY A 12 10.35 -13.50 0.99
N VAL A 13 10.45 -12.17 1.00
CA VAL A 13 9.95 -11.33 -0.10
C VAL A 13 10.85 -11.50 -1.32
N PRO A 14 10.33 -11.91 -2.50
CA PRO A 14 11.13 -12.02 -3.71
C PRO A 14 11.67 -10.64 -4.11
N HIS A 15 12.91 -10.59 -4.60
CA HIS A 15 13.56 -9.38 -5.13
C HIS A 15 12.73 -8.63 -6.19
N SER A 16 11.71 -9.27 -6.76
CA SER A 16 10.78 -8.69 -7.72
C SER A 16 9.87 -7.59 -7.14
N ILE A 17 9.70 -7.50 -5.81
CA ILE A 17 8.87 -6.47 -5.18
C ILE A 17 9.74 -5.33 -4.66
N ASP A 18 9.71 -4.21 -5.36
CA ASP A 18 10.43 -3.01 -4.97
C ASP A 18 9.55 -2.08 -4.12
N PHE A 19 9.98 -1.81 -2.89
CA PHE A 19 9.26 -0.97 -1.92
C PHE A 19 9.11 0.48 -2.38
N ASP A 20 10.12 1.01 -3.07
CA ASP A 20 10.13 2.39 -3.55
C ASP A 20 9.12 2.54 -4.71
N ASP A 21 9.09 1.56 -5.60
CA ASP A 21 8.11 1.49 -6.68
C ASP A 21 6.66 1.32 -6.17
N VAL A 22 6.43 0.49 -5.15
CA VAL A 22 5.11 0.37 -4.49
C VAL A 22 4.65 1.70 -3.91
N GLY A 23 5.56 2.41 -3.22
CA GLY A 23 5.28 3.74 -2.68
C GLY A 23 4.98 4.76 -3.79
N LYS A 24 5.78 4.78 -4.87
CA LYS A 24 5.57 5.67 -6.03
C LYS A 24 4.25 5.38 -6.73
N THR A 25 3.92 4.11 -6.95
CA THR A 25 2.66 3.69 -7.58
C THR A 25 1.47 4.17 -6.73
N ALA A 26 1.54 4.01 -5.41
CA ALA A 26 0.52 4.53 -4.52
C ALA A 26 0.39 6.06 -4.61
N LEU A 27 1.51 6.79 -4.60
CA LEU A 27 1.50 8.25 -4.72
C LEU A 27 1.06 8.76 -6.11
N GLN A 28 1.13 7.93 -7.15
CA GLN A 28 0.61 8.26 -8.49
C GLN A 28 -0.91 8.17 -8.58
N VAL A 29 -1.58 7.46 -7.66
CA VAL A 29 -3.04 7.36 -7.66
C VAL A 29 -3.64 8.68 -7.19
N MET A 30 -4.41 9.32 -8.08
CA MET A 30 -5.08 10.57 -7.79
C MET A 30 -6.03 10.44 -6.59
N GLY A 31 -5.84 11.28 -5.59
CA GLY A 31 -6.62 11.28 -4.35
C GLY A 31 -5.93 10.59 -3.16
N ILE A 32 -4.75 10.02 -3.36
CA ILE A 32 -3.85 9.62 -2.27
C ILE A 32 -2.99 10.81 -1.87
N ARG A 33 -3.08 11.18 -0.60
CA ARG A 33 -2.30 12.25 0.02
C ARG A 33 -0.98 11.75 0.57
N ASP A 34 -1.01 10.58 1.22
CA ASP A 34 0.15 10.01 1.89
C ASP A 34 0.03 8.47 1.92
N PHE A 35 1.17 7.80 1.95
CA PHE A 35 1.24 6.34 1.96
C PHE A 35 2.47 5.90 2.76
N TYR A 36 2.22 5.24 3.89
CA TYR A 36 3.26 4.94 4.88
C TYR A 36 3.00 3.62 5.63
N HIS A 37 3.98 3.22 6.45
CA HIS A 37 3.96 1.95 7.21
C HIS A 37 3.66 0.76 6.31
N ILE A 38 4.46 0.60 5.26
CA ILE A 38 4.36 -0.52 4.33
C ILE A 38 5.08 -1.71 4.97
N LEU A 39 4.32 -2.73 5.36
CA LEU A 39 4.85 -4.01 5.78
C LEU A 39 4.54 -5.02 4.68
N ILE A 40 5.58 -5.68 4.18
CA ILE A 40 5.44 -6.75 3.19
C ILE A 40 5.97 -8.03 3.82
N TRP A 41 5.16 -9.07 3.76
CA TRP A 41 5.52 -10.39 4.26
C TRP A 41 5.15 -11.46 3.23
N ALA A 42 6.02 -12.46 3.08
CA ALA A 42 5.70 -13.64 2.30
C ALA A 42 4.89 -14.61 3.16
N ILE A 43 3.79 -15.13 2.60
CA ILE A 43 3.05 -16.26 3.16
C ILE A 43 3.73 -17.56 2.70
N CYS A 44 4.08 -17.63 1.41
CA CYS A 44 4.71 -18.78 0.76
C CYS A 44 5.74 -18.30 -0.26
N THR A 45 6.42 -19.22 -0.95
CA THR A 45 7.38 -18.91 -2.03
C THR A 45 6.78 -18.14 -3.22
N THR A 46 5.46 -18.14 -3.35
CA THR A 46 4.72 -17.51 -4.47
C THR A 46 3.64 -16.52 -4.01
N GLU A 47 3.37 -16.43 -2.71
CA GLU A 47 2.26 -15.64 -2.18
C GLU A 47 2.78 -14.60 -1.20
N ASN A 48 2.59 -13.33 -1.55
CA ASN A 48 3.02 -12.20 -0.74
C ASN A 48 1.82 -11.39 -0.30
N THR A 49 1.96 -10.77 0.87
CA THR A 49 0.95 -9.90 1.46
C THR A 49 1.58 -8.58 1.83
N LEU A 50 0.82 -7.51 1.65
CA LEU A 50 1.18 -6.15 2.03
C LEU A 50 0.12 -5.59 2.96
N THR A 51 0.59 -4.99 4.04
CA THR A 51 -0.22 -4.10 4.88
C THR A 51 0.37 -2.71 4.82
N ALA A 52 -0.44 -1.72 4.49
CA ALA A 52 0.01 -0.33 4.46
C ALA A 52 -1.10 0.62 4.92
N HIS A 53 -0.68 1.81 5.33
CA HIS A 53 -1.59 2.89 5.65
C HIS A 53 -1.63 3.89 4.49
N VAL A 54 -2.85 4.21 4.06
CA VAL A 54 -3.12 5.20 3.04
C VAL A 54 -3.88 6.36 3.67
N VAL A 55 -3.46 7.57 3.33
CA VAL A 55 -4.17 8.81 3.67
C VAL A 55 -4.76 9.33 2.38
N LEU A 56 -6.08 9.48 2.36
CA LEU A 56 -6.80 10.05 1.23
C LEU A 56 -6.99 11.56 1.43
N GLU A 57 -7.25 12.25 0.33
CA GLU A 57 -7.62 13.66 0.36
C GLU A 57 -8.94 13.90 1.12
N LYS A 58 -9.05 15.05 1.80
CA LYS A 58 -10.19 15.35 2.69
C LYS A 58 -11.54 15.51 1.98
N ASN A 59 -11.54 15.76 0.67
CA ASN A 59 -12.74 16.02 -0.14
C ASN A 59 -13.17 14.81 -0.96
N ILE A 60 -12.86 13.59 -0.51
CA ILE A 60 -13.17 12.36 -1.24
C ILE A 60 -14.38 11.69 -0.62
N ASP A 61 -15.41 11.45 -1.44
CA ASP A 61 -16.59 10.71 -1.02
C ASP A 61 -16.27 9.22 -0.80
N HIS A 62 -17.10 8.53 -0.02
CA HIS A 62 -17.00 7.08 0.19
C HIS A 62 -16.90 6.28 -1.11
N GLU A 63 -17.63 6.68 -2.17
CA GLU A 63 -17.55 6.02 -3.48
C GLU A 63 -16.19 6.22 -4.15
N GLN A 64 -15.67 7.44 -4.14
CA GLN A 64 -14.35 7.76 -4.72
C GLN A 64 -13.22 7.11 -3.92
N GLN A 65 -13.34 7.08 -2.59
CA GLN A 65 -12.42 6.36 -1.72
C GLN A 65 -12.36 4.87 -2.10
N LYS A 66 -13.51 4.22 -2.32
CA LYS A 66 -13.54 2.83 -2.76
C LYS A 66 -12.86 2.65 -4.12
N LYS A 67 -13.08 3.56 -5.07
CA LYS A 67 -12.42 3.51 -6.39
C LYS A 67 -10.91 3.62 -6.27
N ILE A 68 -10.41 4.55 -5.45
CA ILE A 68 -8.97 4.74 -5.21
C ILE A 68 -8.35 3.50 -4.56
N ILE A 69 -8.97 3.00 -3.48
CA ILE A 69 -8.49 1.80 -2.79
C ILE A 69 -8.53 0.58 -3.73
N CYS A 70 -9.58 0.44 -4.54
CA CYS A 70 -9.71 -0.65 -5.50
C CYS A 70 -8.64 -0.56 -6.60
N GLY A 71 -8.43 0.62 -7.19
CA GLY A 71 -7.40 0.86 -8.19
C GLY A 71 -5.99 0.59 -7.63
N LEU A 72 -5.69 1.10 -6.44
CA LEU A 72 -4.40 0.83 -5.79
C LEU A 72 -4.21 -0.66 -5.52
N LYS A 73 -5.24 -1.36 -5.02
CA LYS A 73 -5.17 -2.81 -4.81
C LYS A 73 -4.89 -3.54 -6.11
N HIS A 74 -5.54 -3.14 -7.19
CA HIS A 74 -5.34 -3.76 -8.51
C HIS A 74 -3.89 -3.59 -9.00
N GLU A 75 -3.34 -2.38 -8.92
CA GLU A 75 -1.95 -2.11 -9.31
C GLU A 75 -0.94 -2.93 -8.49
N LEU A 76 -1.17 -3.04 -7.19
CA LEU A 76 -0.31 -3.83 -6.29
C LEU A 76 -0.44 -5.34 -6.52
N GLN A 77 -1.62 -5.82 -6.92
CA GLN A 77 -1.82 -7.22 -7.30
C GLN A 77 -0.99 -7.61 -8.53
N HIS A 78 -0.91 -6.73 -9.54
CA HIS A 78 -0.06 -6.95 -10.72
C HIS A 78 1.43 -7.03 -10.37
N ARG A 79 1.84 -6.46 -9.24
CA ARG A 79 3.22 -6.51 -8.75
C ARG A 79 3.52 -7.74 -7.88
N GLY A 80 2.60 -8.70 -7.82
CA GLY A 80 2.80 -9.98 -7.11
C GLY A 80 2.39 -9.95 -5.64
N ILE A 81 1.58 -8.96 -5.23
CA ILE A 81 1.04 -8.87 -3.87
C ILE A 81 -0.42 -9.32 -3.88
N GLN A 82 -0.69 -10.54 -3.43
CA GLN A 82 -2.03 -11.11 -3.52
C GLN A 82 -2.98 -10.55 -2.46
N HIS A 83 -2.49 -10.38 -1.24
CA HIS A 83 -3.29 -9.89 -0.13
C HIS A 83 -2.85 -8.48 0.24
N ILE A 84 -3.77 -7.52 0.14
CA ILE A 84 -3.47 -6.12 0.38
C ILE A 84 -4.47 -5.56 1.40
N THR A 85 -3.94 -5.21 2.55
CA THR A 85 -4.68 -4.56 3.64
C THR A 85 -4.30 -3.09 3.69
N LEU A 86 -5.24 -2.21 3.32
CA LEU A 86 -5.04 -0.76 3.34
C LEU A 86 -5.84 -0.17 4.51
N GLY A 87 -5.12 0.33 5.50
CA GLY A 87 -5.72 1.09 6.59
C GLY A 87 -5.93 2.53 6.16
N ASN A 88 -7.18 2.94 5.92
CA ASN A 88 -7.49 4.33 5.66
C ASN A 88 -7.48 5.13 6.97
N ARG A 89 -6.60 6.13 7.07
CA ARG A 89 -6.67 7.14 8.14
C ARG A 89 -7.32 8.40 7.58
N ASN A 90 -8.65 8.43 7.54
CA ASN A 90 -9.37 9.67 7.27
C ASN A 90 -9.07 10.67 8.40
N GLY A 91 -8.43 11.78 8.04
CA GLY A 91 -8.12 12.85 8.98
C GLY A 91 -9.40 13.41 9.57
N LYS A 92 -9.61 13.16 10.86
CA LYS A 92 -10.52 13.92 11.71
C LYS A 92 -10.27 15.43 11.57
#